data_AF-A0A967VSM3-F1
#
_entry.id   AF-A0A967VSM3-F1
#
_cell.length_a   1.000
_cell.length_b   1.000
_cell.length_c   1.000
_cell.angle_alpha   90.00
_cell.angle_beta   90.00
_cell.angle_gamma   90.00
#
_symmetry.space_group_name_H-M   'P 1'
#
loop_
_entity.id
_entity.type
_entity.pdbx_description
1 polymer ?
#
loop_
_entity_poly.entity_id
_entity_poly.type
_entity_poly.pdbx_seq_one_letter_code
_entity_poly.pdbx_strand_id
1 'polypeptide(L)' 'MSEDPEGMRRFVERNLPLGRFGRAEEVASLVAYLASPQSSLITGACLAVDGAQGRSLI' A
#
# COMPACT_ATOMS: atom_id res chain seq x y z
N MET A 1 14.94 -15.48 -14.60
CA MET A 1 14.52 -14.08 -14.37
C MET A 1 15.77 -13.39 -13.84
N SER A 2 16.50 -12.68 -14.70
CA SER A 2 17.72 -11.99 -14.28
C SER A 2 17.36 -10.91 -13.28
N GLU A 3 18.01 -10.90 -12.12
CA GLU A 3 17.90 -9.80 -11.17
C GLU A 3 18.44 -8.54 -11.84
N ASP A 4 17.57 -7.56 -12.09
CA ASP A 4 17.92 -6.22 -12.58
C ASP A 4 17.63 -5.21 -11.45
N PRO A 5 18.61 -4.98 -10.54
CA PRO A 5 18.43 -4.05 -9.43
C PRO A 5 18.15 -2.62 -9.90
N GLU A 6 18.74 -2.22 -11.03
CA GLU A 6 18.55 -0.90 -11.63
C GLU A 6 17.14 -0.75 -12.21
N GLY A 7 16.61 -1.79 -12.85
CA GLY A 7 15.22 -1.87 -13.28
C GLY A 7 14.25 -1.74 -12.11
N MET A 8 14.53 -2.42 -11.00
CA MET A 8 13.72 -2.32 -9.79
C MET A 8 13.75 -0.91 -9.20
N ARG A 9 14.93 -0.29 -9.11
CA ARG A 9 15.08 1.09 -8.63
C ARG A 9 14.25 2.07 -9.46
N ARG A 10 14.35 1.99 -10.79
CA ARG A 10 13.55 2.84 -11.71
C ARG A 10 12.05 2.60 -11.57
N PHE A 11 11.63 1.36 -11.34
CA PHE A 11 10.22 1.05 -11.09
C PHE A 11 9.73 1.76 -9.83
N VAL A 12 10.48 1.65 -8.73
CA VAL A 12 10.14 2.27 -7.45
C VAL A 12 10.05 3.79 -7.59
N GLU A 13 11.08 4.43 -8.16
CA GLU A 13 11.12 5.89 -8.36
C GLU A 13 9.94 6.42 -9.19
N ARG A 14 9.50 5.66 -10.19
CA ARG A 14 8.46 6.11 -11.12
C ARG A 14 7.04 5.82 -10.62
N ASN A 15 6.85 4.74 -9.87
CA ASN A 15 5.52 4.21 -9.56
C ASN A 15 5.15 4.29 -8.09
N LEU A 16 6.12 4.41 -7.17
CA LEU A 16 5.87 4.44 -5.73
C LEU A 16 6.26 5.82 -5.20
N PRO A 17 5.31 6.76 -5.00
CA PRO A 17 5.63 8.07 -4.42
C PRO A 17 6.31 7.99 -3.05
N LEU A 18 6.06 6.94 -2.26
CA LEU A 18 6.79 6.69 -1.02
C LEU A 18 8.25 6.23 -1.21
N GLY A 19 8.69 5.99 -2.45
CA GLY A 19 10.07 5.64 -2.78
C GLY A 19 10.51 4.25 -2.31
N ARG A 20 9.57 3.40 -1.87
CA ARG A 20 9.84 2.04 -1.41
C ARG A 20 8.61 1.15 -1.52
N PHE A 21 8.85 -0.16 -1.49
CA PHE A 21 7.79 -1.13 -1.24
C PHE A 21 7.29 -1.05 0.21
N GLY A 22 6.00 -1.34 0.37
CA GLY A 22 5.41 -1.54 1.68
C GLY A 22 5.88 -2.84 2.33
N ARG A 23 5.75 -2.91 3.66
CA ARG A 23 5.93 -4.13 4.44
C ARG A 23 4.58 -4.74 4.78
N ALA A 24 4.54 -6.06 5.02
CA ALA A 24 3.30 -6.77 5.34
C ALA A 24 2.62 -6.19 6.60
N GLU A 25 3.40 -5.73 7.57
CA GLU A 25 2.91 -5.16 8.83
C GLU A 25 2.13 -3.86 8.63
N GLU A 26 2.43 -3.10 7.57
CA GLU A 26 1.72 -1.86 7.24
C GLU A 26 0.29 -2.15 6.77
N VAL A 27 0.11 -3.22 5.98
CA VAL A 27 -1.21 -3.71 5.58
C VAL A 27 -1.93 -4.35 6.75
N ALA A 28 -1.23 -5.21 7.52
CA ALA A 28 -1.79 -5.90 8.67
C ALA A 28 -2.32 -4.94 9.74
N SER A 29 -1.66 -3.80 9.92
CA SER A 29 -2.09 -2.77 10.87
C SER A 29 -3.47 -2.19 10.52
N LEU A 30 -3.74 -1.88 9.24
CA LEU A 30 -5.07 -1.42 8.83
C LEU A 30 -6.11 -2.53 8.98
N VAL A 31 -5.76 -3.77 8.60
CA VAL A 31 -6.65 -4.92 8.75
C VAL A 31 -7.03 -5.13 10.22
N ALA A 32 -6.06 -5.07 11.14
CA ALA A 32 -6.31 -5.19 12.57
C ALA A 32 -7.23 -4.09 13.09
N TYR A 33 -7.06 -2.84 12.63
CA TYR A 33 -7.95 -1.74 12.96
C TYR A 33 -9.39 -2.00 12.45
N LEU A 34 -9.54 -2.39 11.17
CA LEU A 34 -10.84 -2.67 10.56
C LEU A 34 -11.57 -3.87 11.16
N ALA A 35 -10.83 -4.83 11.71
CA ALA A 35 -11.39 -5.98 12.43
C ALA A 35 -11.76 -5.66 13.88
N SER A 36 -11.37 -4.49 14.40
CA SER A 36 -11.61 -4.11 15.79
C SER A 36 -12.96 -3.37 15.96
N PRO A 37 -13.47 -3.23 17.19
CA PRO A 37 -14.64 -2.39 17.46
C PRO A 37 -14.45 -0.90 17.12
N GLN A 38 -13.21 -0.43 16.94
CA GLN A 38 -12.90 0.98 16.68
C GLN A 38 -13.39 1.46 15.30
N SER A 39 -13.60 0.54 14.36
CA SER A 39 -14.06 0.82 12.99
C SER A 39 -15.56 0.56 12.80
N SER A 40 -16.38 0.63 13.85
CA SER A 40 -17.79 0.16 13.83
C SER A 40 -18.70 0.83 12.79
N LEU A 41 -18.31 1.98 12.23
CA LEU A 41 -19.06 2.69 11.20
C LEU A 41 -18.42 2.60 9.80
N ILE A 42 -17.26 1.97 9.67
CA ILE A 42 -16.56 1.83 8.39
C ILE A 42 -17.10 0.56 7.71
N THR A 43 -17.93 0.74 6.69
CA THR A 43 -18.46 -0.35 5.87
C THR A 43 -18.65 0.11 4.42
N GLY A 44 -18.53 -0.81 3.46
CA GLY A 44 -18.68 -0.53 2.03
C GLY A 44 -17.58 0.34 1.40
N ALA A 45 -16.51 0.65 2.13
CA ALA A 45 -15.40 1.48 1.65
C ALA A 45 -14.23 0.63 1.13
N CYS A 46 -13.54 1.13 0.10
CA CYS A 46 -12.26 0.62 -0.36
C CYS A 46 -11.14 1.56 0.09
N LEU A 47 -10.22 1.08 0.93
CA LEU A 47 -9.09 1.87 1.43
C LEU A 47 -7.79 1.38 0.80
N ALA A 48 -7.08 2.26 0.10
CA ALA A 48 -5.79 1.93 -0.52
C ALA A 48 -4.66 1.92 0.53
N VAL A 49 -3.85 0.87 0.54
CA VAL A 49 -2.64 0.74 1.36
C VAL A 49 -1.48 0.32 0.46
N ASP A 50 -1.06 1.23 -0.41
CA ASP A 50 -0.18 0.92 -1.54
C ASP A 50 0.97 1.93 -1.70
N GLY A 51 1.17 2.80 -0.71
CA GLY A 51 2.20 3.83 -0.77
C GLY A 51 2.00 4.85 -1.90
N ALA A 52 0.74 5.12 -2.25
CA ALA A 52 0.30 6.00 -3.33
C ALA A 52 0.66 5.49 -4.73
N GLN A 53 0.84 4.17 -4.89
CA GLN A 53 1.04 3.55 -6.19
C GLN A 53 -0.20 3.71 -7.09
N GLY A 54 -1.38 3.45 -6.53
CA GLY A 54 -2.65 3.69 -7.18
C GLY A 54 -2.93 5.18 -7.26
N ARG A 55 -3.31 5.66 -8.46
CA ARG A 55 -3.87 7.01 -8.63
C ARG A 55 -5.36 7.00 -8.28
N SER A 56 -5.66 6.62 -7.04
CA SER A 56 -7.04 6.66 -6.54
C SER A 56 -7.55 8.10 -6.62
N LEU A 57 -8.74 8.28 -7.19
CA LEU A 57 -9.44 9.57 -7.28
C LEU A 57 -10.52 9.73 -6.20
N ILE A 58 -10.65 8.74 -5.31
CA ILE A 58 -11.43 8.85 -4.07
C ILE A 58 -10.72 9.75 -3.07
#